data_AF-A0A161ZYB4-F1
#
_entry.id   AF-A0A161ZYB4-F1
#
_cell.length_a   1.000
_cell.length_b   1.000
_cell.length_c   1.000
_cell.angle_alpha   90.00
_cell.angle_beta   90.00
_cell.angle_gamma   90.00
#
_symmetry.space_group_name_H-M   'P 1'
#
loop_
_entity.id
_entity.type
_entity.pdbx_description
1 polymer ?
#
loop_
_entity_poly.entity_id
_entity_poly.type
_entity_poly.pdbx_seq_one_letter_code
_entity_poly.pdbx_strand_id
1 'polypeptide(L)'
;MDIVSNFPVDINHLINSTIWVLLLFSVIASGKSPTVRWIVSCILIARTLDVIVYPWSLTTGSWFYIIISLQDLALLLAILFRFQITNNLSNNNIWIISSFSRKCAREFKLTSNEIMYILILSMSIFINIASLIERGIRKLTEYNPMFIYNAFEPSKWVLTLLSVMAICSLTIDALRGYYADKRVEKVS
;
A
#
# COMPACT_ATOMS: atom_id res chain seq x y z
N MET A 1 -1.13 32.31 19.32
CA MET A 1 -0.43 31.03 19.18
C MET A 1 -1.51 30.01 18.85
N ASP A 2 -1.40 29.26 17.74
CA ASP A 2 -2.22 28.05 17.39
C ASP A 2 -2.45 27.83 15.88
N ILE A 3 -1.88 28.68 15.00
CA ILE A 3 -1.93 28.42 13.54
C ILE A 3 -0.74 27.54 13.11
N VAL A 4 0.44 27.76 13.71
CA VAL A 4 1.68 27.07 13.32
C VAL A 4 1.77 25.65 13.89
N SER A 5 1.14 25.37 15.03
CA SER A 5 1.11 24.04 15.66
C SER A 5 0.14 23.07 14.97
N ASN A 6 -0.92 23.58 14.34
CA ASN A 6 -1.93 22.77 13.62
C ASN A 6 -1.57 22.53 12.14
N PHE A 7 -0.75 23.41 11.55
CA PHE A 7 -0.30 23.30 10.16
C PHE A 7 0.24 21.92 9.73
N PRO A 8 1.12 21.23 10.49
CA PRO A 8 1.61 19.90 10.09
C PRO A 8 0.55 18.80 10.21
N VAL A 9 -0.38 18.92 11.15
CA VAL A 9 -1.49 17.96 11.34
C VAL A 9 -2.51 18.10 10.20
N ASP A 10 -2.83 19.35 9.81
CA ASP A 10 -3.75 19.65 8.71
C ASP A 10 -3.20 19.20 7.35
N ILE A 11 -1.90 19.37 7.10
CA ILE A 11 -1.25 18.90 5.86
C ILE A 11 -1.29 17.37 5.76
N ASN A 12 -0.97 16.65 6.84
CA ASN A 12 -1.01 15.19 6.82
C ASN A 12 -2.44 14.65 6.62
N HIS A 13 -3.44 15.29 7.24
CA HIS A 13 -4.85 14.96 7.01
C HIS A 13 -5.28 15.23 5.56
N LEU A 14 -4.86 16.35 4.98
CA LEU A 14 -5.17 16.71 3.60
C LEU A 14 -4.52 15.74 2.60
N ILE A 15 -3.25 15.37 2.83
CA ILE A 15 -2.54 14.38 2.02
C ILE A 15 -3.26 13.03 2.09
N ASN A 16 -3.55 12.52 3.29
CA ASN A 16 -4.24 11.24 3.45
C ASN A 16 -5.63 11.24 2.78
N SER A 17 -6.38 12.33 2.90
CA SER A 17 -7.69 12.49 2.23
C SER A 17 -7.54 12.51 0.72
N THR A 18 -6.54 13.20 0.19
CA THR A 18 -6.25 13.28 -1.24
C THR A 18 -5.87 11.90 -1.79
N ILE A 19 -5.04 11.15 -1.06
CA ILE A 19 -4.66 9.77 -1.41
C ILE A 19 -5.89 8.87 -1.47
N TRP A 20 -6.80 9.00 -0.51
CA TRP A 20 -8.05 8.26 -0.48
C TRP A 20 -8.95 8.54 -1.69
N VAL A 21 -9.14 9.82 -2.03
CA VAL A 21 -9.92 10.24 -3.20
C VAL A 21 -9.28 9.73 -4.48
N LEU A 22 -7.96 9.83 -4.60
CA LEU A 22 -7.21 9.29 -5.74
C LEU A 22 -7.41 7.78 -5.85
N LEU A 23 -7.24 7.02 -4.76
CA LEU A 23 -7.44 5.56 -4.76
C LEU A 23 -8.87 5.17 -5.16
N LEU A 24 -9.89 5.86 -4.65
CA LEU A 24 -11.28 5.64 -5.04
C LEU A 24 -11.49 5.89 -6.53
N PHE A 25 -10.98 7.02 -7.04
CA PHE A 25 -11.03 7.32 -8.47
C PHE A 25 -10.30 6.25 -9.27
N SER A 26 -9.13 5.80 -8.82
CA SER A 26 -8.34 4.74 -9.45
C SER A 26 -9.09 3.42 -9.54
N VAL A 27 -9.88 3.03 -8.53
CA VAL A 27 -10.71 1.81 -8.56
C VAL A 27 -11.79 1.92 -9.65
N ILE A 28 -12.41 3.10 -9.78
CA ILE A 28 -13.46 3.37 -10.78
C ILE A 28 -12.86 3.42 -12.19
N ALA A 29 -11.79 4.19 -12.35
CA ALA A 29 -11.08 4.41 -13.61
C ALA A 29 -10.47 3.11 -14.17
N SER A 30 -9.99 2.21 -13.31
CA SER A 30 -9.43 0.92 -13.70
C SER A 30 -10.48 -0.17 -13.96
N GLY A 31 -11.76 0.19 -14.13
CA GLY A 31 -12.85 -0.77 -14.36
C GLY A 31 -12.64 -1.74 -15.54
N LYS A 32 -11.79 -1.37 -16.52
CA LYS A 32 -11.41 -2.21 -17.67
C LYS A 32 -10.19 -3.11 -17.43
N SER A 33 -9.47 -2.96 -16.31
CA SER A 33 -8.32 -3.78 -15.93
C SER A 33 -8.54 -4.39 -14.54
N PRO A 34 -9.09 -5.62 -14.47
CA PRO A 34 -9.33 -6.35 -13.22
C PRO A 34 -8.08 -6.41 -12.34
N THR A 35 -6.92 -6.58 -12.96
CA THR A 35 -5.59 -6.69 -12.34
C THR A 35 -5.19 -5.41 -11.59
N VAL A 36 -5.34 -4.25 -12.23
CA VAL A 36 -5.10 -2.95 -11.59
C VAL A 36 -6.14 -2.71 -10.50
N ARG A 37 -7.42 -2.99 -10.80
CA ARG A 37 -8.50 -2.79 -9.84
C ARG A 37 -8.30 -3.60 -8.55
N TRP A 38 -7.80 -4.83 -8.65
CA TRP A 38 -7.46 -5.66 -7.50
C TRP A 38 -6.44 -4.96 -6.60
N ILE A 39 -5.34 -4.49 -7.18
CA ILE A 39 -4.25 -3.88 -6.42
C ILE A 39 -4.67 -2.55 -5.79
N VAL A 40 -5.30 -1.68 -6.58
CA VAL A 40 -5.80 -0.41 -6.04
C VAL A 40 -6.80 -0.67 -4.91
N SER A 41 -7.63 -1.71 -5.02
CA SER A 41 -8.54 -2.11 -3.93
C SER A 41 -7.79 -2.63 -2.70
N CYS A 42 -6.77 -3.47 -2.87
CA CYS A 42 -5.92 -3.90 -1.75
C CYS A 42 -5.23 -2.72 -1.04
N ILE A 43 -4.70 -1.77 -1.82
CA ILE A 43 -4.07 -0.56 -1.28
C ILE A 43 -5.09 0.31 -0.55
N LEU A 44 -6.29 0.50 -1.12
CA LEU A 44 -7.38 1.26 -0.48
C LEU A 44 -7.80 0.62 0.85
N ILE A 45 -7.96 -0.70 0.89
CA ILE A 45 -8.29 -1.44 2.11
C ILE A 45 -7.17 -1.29 3.15
N ALA A 46 -5.91 -1.49 2.75
CA ALA A 46 -4.77 -1.35 3.66
C ALA A 46 -4.66 0.07 4.22
N ARG A 47 -4.82 1.11 3.39
CA ARG A 47 -4.84 2.51 3.85
C ARG A 47 -6.02 2.83 4.74
N THR A 48 -7.17 2.20 4.50
CA THR A 48 -8.34 2.32 5.40
C THR A 48 -8.03 1.71 6.76
N LEU A 49 -7.43 0.52 6.78
CA LEU A 49 -6.97 -0.13 8.00
C LEU A 49 -5.89 0.68 8.70
N ASP A 50 -4.93 1.29 8.00
CA ASP A 50 -3.95 2.18 8.59
C ASP A 50 -4.63 3.32 9.34
N VAL A 51 -5.54 4.06 8.70
CA VAL A 51 -6.24 5.19 9.34
C VAL A 51 -7.02 4.77 10.58
N ILE A 52 -7.64 3.59 10.55
CA ILE A 52 -8.44 3.07 11.69
C ILE A 52 -7.54 2.55 12.82
N VAL A 53 -6.47 1.83 12.46
CA VAL A 53 -5.59 1.13 13.42
C VAL A 53 -4.53 2.08 13.98
N TYR A 54 -4.16 3.14 13.27
CA TYR A 54 -3.08 4.06 13.66
C TYR A 54 -3.31 4.73 15.03
N PRO A 55 -4.49 5.30 15.36
CA PRO A 55 -4.73 5.87 16.68
C PRO A 55 -4.60 4.83 17.80
N TRP A 56 -5.08 3.62 17.55
CA TRP A 56 -4.97 2.52 18.50
C TRP A 56 -3.52 2.04 18.64
N SER A 57 -2.79 1.89 17.54
CA SER A 57 -1.42 1.38 17.55
C SER A 57 -0.44 2.35 18.21
N LEU A 58 -0.68 3.67 18.15
CA LEU A 58 0.09 4.67 18.90
C LEU A 58 0.07 4.42 20.42
N THR A 59 -1.03 3.88 20.96
CA THR A 59 -1.13 3.55 22.40
C THR A 59 -0.27 2.35 22.82
N THR A 60 0.22 1.56 21.86
CA THR A 60 0.92 0.30 22.11
C THR A 60 2.45 0.44 22.20
N GLY A 61 2.98 1.67 22.07
CA GLY A 61 4.40 1.96 22.30
C GLY A 61 5.34 1.31 21.30
N SER A 62 6.13 0.31 21.73
CA SER A 62 7.06 -0.41 20.83
C SER A 62 6.36 -1.32 19.83
N TRP A 63 5.17 -1.82 20.19
CA TRP A 63 4.38 -2.70 19.33
C TRP A 63 3.86 -2.00 18.08
N PHE A 64 3.79 -0.67 18.09
CA PHE A 64 3.49 0.16 16.93
C PHE A 64 4.29 -0.26 15.68
N TYR A 65 5.62 -0.36 15.79
CA TYR A 65 6.47 -0.71 14.64
C TYR A 65 6.18 -2.12 14.11
N ILE A 66 5.80 -3.04 14.98
CA ILE A 66 5.46 -4.43 14.61
C ILE A 66 4.12 -4.46 13.88
N ILE A 67 3.10 -3.76 14.41
CA ILE A 67 1.76 -3.69 13.83
C ILE A 67 1.82 -3.10 12.41
N ILE A 68 2.51 -1.95 12.24
CA ILE A 68 2.65 -1.31 10.93
C ILE A 68 3.44 -2.21 9.97
N SER A 69 4.50 -2.87 10.44
CA SER A 69 5.27 -3.81 9.59
C SER A 69 4.45 -5.02 9.15
N LEU A 70 3.57 -5.54 10.01
CA LEU A 70 2.66 -6.63 9.67
C LEU A 70 1.62 -6.20 8.63
N GLN A 71 1.12 -4.96 8.71
CA GLN A 71 0.21 -4.41 7.70
C GLN A 71 0.91 -4.26 6.34
N ASP A 72 2.11 -3.68 6.31
CA ASP A 72 2.92 -3.55 5.09
C ASP A 72 3.24 -4.93 4.49
N LEU A 73 3.58 -5.91 5.35
CA LEU A 73 3.86 -7.28 4.94
C LEU A 73 2.62 -7.97 4.37
N ALA A 74 1.45 -7.82 5.02
CA ALA A 74 0.20 -8.39 4.55
C ALA A 74 -0.19 -7.82 3.17
N LEU A 75 -0.02 -6.52 2.96
CA LEU A 75 -0.26 -5.88 1.67
C LEU A 75 0.72 -6.37 0.59
N LEU A 76 2.01 -6.49 0.94
CA LEU A 76 3.04 -7.03 0.04
C LEU A 76 2.72 -8.47 -0.38
N LEU A 77 2.34 -9.33 0.57
CA LEU A 77 1.92 -10.70 0.30
C LEU A 77 0.65 -10.76 -0.56
N ALA A 78 -0.31 -9.85 -0.33
CA ALA A 78 -1.53 -9.77 -1.14
C ALA A 78 -1.25 -9.41 -2.62
N ILE A 79 -0.18 -8.65 -2.88
CA ILE A 79 0.26 -8.32 -4.24
C ILE A 79 1.03 -9.50 -4.85
N LEU A 80 2.03 -10.04 -4.14
CA LEU A 80 2.89 -11.13 -4.66
C LEU A 80 2.11 -12.43 -4.90
N PHE A 81 1.28 -12.83 -3.94
CA PHE A 81 0.49 -14.07 -4.00
C PHE A 81 -0.92 -13.84 -4.58
N ARG A 82 -1.13 -12.72 -5.29
CA ARG A 82 -2.41 -12.36 -5.91
C ARG A 82 -3.05 -13.52 -6.65
N PHE A 83 -2.28 -14.24 -7.48
CA PHE A 83 -2.81 -15.38 -8.25
C PHE A 83 -3.39 -16.49 -7.35
N GLN A 84 -2.68 -16.88 -6.29
CA GLN A 84 -3.15 -17.91 -5.36
C GLN A 84 -4.38 -17.43 -4.58
N ILE A 85 -4.37 -16.17 -4.14
CA ILE A 85 -5.47 -15.57 -3.37
C ILE A 85 -6.73 -15.46 -4.23
N THR A 86 -6.62 -14.95 -5.46
CA THR A 86 -7.78 -14.81 -6.36
C THR A 86 -8.28 -16.17 -6.82
N ASN A 87 -7.40 -17.15 -7.05
CA ASN A 87 -7.81 -18.50 -7.39
C ASN A 87 -8.60 -19.14 -6.23
N ASN A 88 -8.13 -18.99 -4.99
CA ASN A 88 -8.84 -19.52 -3.82
C ASN A 88 -10.20 -18.82 -3.61
N LEU A 89 -10.24 -17.49 -3.71
CA LEU A 89 -11.49 -16.71 -3.63
C LEU A 89 -12.49 -17.05 -4.74
N SER A 90 -12.01 -17.43 -5.92
CA SER A 90 -12.85 -17.82 -7.05
C SER A 90 -13.69 -19.09 -6.78
N ASN A 91 -13.26 -19.89 -5.81
CA ASN A 91 -13.89 -21.14 -5.39
C ASN A 91 -14.87 -20.96 -4.21
N ASN A 92 -14.87 -19.81 -3.53
CA ASN A 92 -15.68 -19.56 -2.33
C ASN A 92 -17.17 -19.24 -2.60
N ASN A 93 -17.67 -19.41 -3.83
CA ASN A 93 -19.07 -19.22 -4.24
C ASN A 93 -19.76 -17.87 -3.89
N ILE A 94 -19.03 -16.85 -3.46
CA ILE A 94 -19.57 -15.50 -3.28
C ILE A 94 -19.71 -14.84 -4.66
N TRP A 95 -20.93 -14.62 -5.15
CA TRP A 95 -21.20 -14.27 -6.56
C TRP A 95 -20.34 -13.11 -7.11
N ILE A 96 -20.32 -11.96 -6.43
CA ILE A 96 -19.59 -10.77 -6.90
C ILE A 96 -18.07 -10.97 -6.80
N ILE A 97 -17.60 -11.45 -5.64
CA ILE A 97 -16.16 -11.64 -5.36
C ILE A 97 -15.58 -12.71 -6.26
N SER A 98 -16.25 -13.87 -6.37
CA SER A 98 -15.80 -14.98 -7.22
C SER A 98 -15.73 -14.59 -8.70
N SER A 99 -16.72 -13.83 -9.22
CA SER A 99 -16.69 -13.36 -10.62
C SER A 99 -15.52 -12.42 -10.90
N PHE A 100 -15.22 -11.51 -9.95
CA PHE A 100 -14.10 -10.57 -10.04
C PHE A 100 -12.75 -11.29 -9.91
N SER A 101 -12.63 -12.20 -8.94
CA SER A 101 -11.43 -12.99 -8.71
C SER A 101 -11.10 -13.90 -9.90
N ARG A 102 -12.09 -14.49 -10.59
CA ARG A 102 -11.87 -15.26 -11.83
C ARG A 102 -11.27 -14.40 -12.95
N LYS A 103 -11.73 -13.16 -13.11
CA LYS A 103 -11.15 -12.23 -14.10
C LYS A 103 -9.70 -11.87 -13.75
N CYS A 104 -9.43 -11.58 -12.47
CA CYS A 104 -8.08 -11.26 -12.00
C CYS A 104 -7.10 -12.45 -12.11
N ALA A 105 -7.57 -13.68 -11.90
CA ALA A 105 -6.73 -14.88 -12.03
C ALA A 105 -6.32 -15.17 -13.48
N ARG A 106 -7.16 -14.81 -14.46
CA ARG A 106 -6.90 -15.01 -15.89
C ARG A 106 -5.93 -13.98 -16.48
N GLU A 107 -5.96 -12.75 -15.98
CA GLU A 107 -5.21 -11.61 -16.52
C GLU A 107 -3.99 -11.23 -15.64
N PHE A 108 -3.28 -12.24 -15.12
CA PHE A 108 -2.13 -11.99 -14.25
C PHE A 108 -0.93 -11.46 -15.06
N LYS A 109 -0.56 -10.20 -14.80
CA LYS A 109 0.71 -9.63 -15.24
C LYS A 109 1.28 -8.78 -14.11
N LEU A 110 2.55 -9.01 -13.75
CA LEU A 110 3.26 -8.16 -12.81
C LEU A 110 3.75 -6.91 -13.57
N THR A 111 3.36 -5.72 -13.13
CA THR A 111 3.74 -4.47 -13.82
C THR A 111 4.91 -3.76 -13.11
N SER A 112 5.66 -2.93 -13.83
CA SER A 112 6.77 -2.18 -13.23
C SER A 112 6.32 -1.27 -12.08
N ASN A 113 5.10 -0.71 -12.15
CA ASN A 113 4.51 0.09 -11.08
C ASN A 113 4.20 -0.78 -9.84
N GLU A 114 3.74 -2.02 -10.04
CA GLU A 114 3.53 -2.98 -8.93
C GLU A 114 4.85 -3.37 -8.27
N ILE A 115 5.90 -3.62 -9.06
CA ILE A 115 7.25 -3.90 -8.54
C ILE A 115 7.78 -2.73 -7.73
N MET A 116 7.62 -1.49 -8.23
CA MET A 116 7.99 -0.29 -7.49
C MET A 116 7.24 -0.19 -6.16
N TYR A 117 5.94 -0.50 -6.16
CA TYR A 117 5.15 -0.49 -4.93
C TYR A 117 5.61 -1.56 -3.93
N ILE A 118 5.95 -2.76 -4.39
CA ILE A 118 6.54 -3.82 -3.56
C ILE A 118 7.86 -3.37 -2.92
N LEU A 119 8.72 -2.68 -3.68
CA LEU A 119 9.98 -2.13 -3.16
C LEU A 119 9.73 -1.06 -2.09
N ILE A 120 8.75 -0.17 -2.30
CA ILE A 120 8.34 0.85 -1.31
C ILE A 120 7.88 0.18 0.00
N LEU A 121 7.02 -0.83 -0.09
CA LEU A 121 6.56 -1.59 1.09
C LEU A 121 7.71 -2.30 1.80
N SER A 122 8.62 -2.90 1.04
CA SER A 122 9.78 -3.61 1.60
C SER A 122 10.71 -2.65 2.36
N MET A 123 10.96 -1.47 1.81
CA MET A 123 11.73 -0.42 2.49
C MET A 123 11.01 0.13 3.73
N SER A 124 9.68 0.26 3.68
CA SER A 124 8.88 0.66 4.84
C SER A 124 9.03 -0.33 6.00
N ILE A 125 8.95 -1.63 5.72
CA ILE A 125 9.17 -2.71 6.70
C ILE A 125 10.60 -2.62 7.26
N PHE A 126 11.60 -2.46 6.40
CA PHE A 126 13.00 -2.37 6.81
C PHE A 126 13.24 -1.21 7.78
N ILE A 127 12.72 -0.02 7.48
CA ILE A 127 12.84 1.17 8.35
C ILE A 127 12.16 0.93 9.71
N ASN A 128 10.99 0.29 9.73
CA ASN A 128 10.29 -0.03 10.98
C ASN A 128 11.11 -1.01 11.84
N ILE A 129 11.67 -2.06 11.23
CA ILE A 129 12.50 -3.04 11.93
C ILE A 129 13.78 -2.39 12.44
N ALA A 130 14.46 -1.57 11.62
CA ALA A 130 15.64 -0.83 12.03
C ALA A 130 15.34 0.11 13.22
N SER A 131 14.18 0.75 13.22
CA SER A 131 13.73 1.61 14.34
C SER A 131 13.50 0.80 15.61
N LEU A 132 12.93 -0.39 15.47
CA LEU A 132 12.72 -1.31 16.59
C LEU A 132 14.05 -1.80 17.16
N ILE A 133 15.03 -2.14 16.30
CA ILE A 133 16.38 -2.55 16.69
C ILE A 133 17.10 -1.40 17.41
N GLU A 134 17.10 -0.19 16.84
CA GLU A 134 17.74 0.98 17.46
C GLU A 134 17.13 1.28 18.84
N ARG A 135 15.80 1.17 18.97
CA ARG A 135 15.12 1.29 20.27
C ARG A 135 15.49 0.15 21.23
N GLY A 136 15.67 -1.07 20.74
CA GLY A 136 16.15 -2.21 21.51
C GLY A 136 17.54 -1.96 22.08
N ILE A 137 18.47 -1.48 21.25
CA ILE A 137 19.83 -1.10 21.65
C ILE A 137 19.78 -0.04 22.75
N ARG A 138 18.99 1.03 22.58
CA ARG A 138 18.84 2.08 23.60
C ARG A 138 18.30 1.58 24.94
N LYS A 139 17.47 0.53 24.94
CA LYS A 139 16.90 -0.04 26.17
C LYS A 139 17.81 -1.05 26.85
N LEU A 140 18.64 -1.76 26.08
CA LEU A 140 19.47 -2.86 26.55
C LEU A 140 20.93 -2.46 26.78
N THR A 141 21.33 -1.28 26.33
CA THR A 141 22.70 -0.76 26.43
C THR A 141 22.70 0.69 26.87
N GLU A 142 23.83 1.17 27.39
CA GLU A 142 24.05 2.61 27.68
C GLU A 142 24.28 3.44 26.41
N TYR A 143 24.41 2.78 25.26
CA TYR A 143 24.59 3.42 23.97
C TYR A 143 23.25 4.01 23.48
N ASN A 144 23.25 5.30 23.13
CA ASN A 144 22.05 6.04 22.70
C ASN A 144 22.09 6.46 21.21
N PRO A 145 22.00 5.50 20.26
CA PRO A 145 21.92 5.83 18.84
C PRO A 145 20.59 6.54 18.52
N MET A 146 20.66 7.59 17.70
CA MET A 146 19.49 8.34 17.21
C MET A 146 19.46 8.47 15.68
N PHE A 147 20.23 7.66 14.96
CA PHE A 147 20.39 7.77 13.52
C PHE A 147 19.07 7.46 12.79
N ILE A 148 18.47 6.32 13.08
CA ILE A 148 17.18 5.90 12.50
C ILE A 148 16.05 6.73 13.10
N TYR A 149 16.11 7.04 14.40
CA TYR A 149 15.10 7.89 15.04
C TYR A 149 14.95 9.25 14.34
N ASN A 150 16.07 9.93 14.04
CA ASN A 150 16.04 11.24 13.37
C ASN A 150 15.65 11.13 11.89
N ALA A 151 15.97 10.01 11.23
CA ALA A 151 15.64 9.78 9.84
C ALA A 151 14.24 9.18 9.61
N PHE A 152 13.55 8.71 10.66
CA PHE A 152 12.32 7.93 10.55
C PHE A 152 11.19 8.70 9.87
N GLU A 153 10.85 9.88 10.41
CA GLU A 153 9.77 10.73 9.90
C GLU A 153 10.00 11.18 8.45
N PRO A 154 11.16 11.77 8.08
CA PRO A 154 11.40 12.17 6.70
C PRO A 154 11.43 10.97 5.74
N SER A 155 11.96 9.82 6.16
CA SER A 155 12.00 8.62 5.31
C SER A 155 10.59 8.05 5.07
N LYS A 156 9.73 8.03 6.10
CA LYS A 156 8.31 7.64 5.96
C LYS A 156 7.52 8.59 5.08
N TRP A 157 7.82 9.89 5.16
CA TRP A 157 7.21 10.89 4.28
C TRP A 157 7.59 10.67 2.81
N VAL A 158 8.88 10.47 2.52
CA VAL A 158 9.36 10.17 1.16
C VAL A 158 8.72 8.89 0.61
N LEU A 159 8.66 7.81 1.40
CA LEU A 159 8.00 6.57 0.98
C LEU A 159 6.52 6.77 0.71
N THR A 160 5.85 7.61 1.50
CA THR A 160 4.45 7.97 1.26
C THR A 160 4.30 8.70 -0.08
N LEU A 161 5.13 9.70 -0.35
CA LEU A 161 5.08 10.43 -1.62
C LEU A 161 5.35 9.51 -2.83
N LEU A 162 6.36 8.65 -2.75
CA LEU A 162 6.65 7.64 -3.79
C LEU A 162 5.47 6.68 -3.98
N SER A 163 4.79 6.28 -2.91
CA SER A 163 3.61 5.41 -2.98
C SER A 163 2.48 6.08 -3.77
N VAL A 164 2.25 7.38 -3.54
CA VAL A 164 1.24 8.16 -4.27
C VAL A 164 1.59 8.27 -5.75
N MET A 165 2.85 8.56 -6.07
CA MET A 165 3.31 8.64 -7.46
C MET A 165 3.14 7.30 -8.19
N ALA A 166 3.49 6.19 -7.54
CA ALA A 166 3.31 4.85 -8.10
C ALA A 166 1.83 4.53 -8.38
N ILE A 167 0.93 4.89 -7.46
CA ILE A 167 -0.52 4.72 -7.64
C ILE A 167 -1.05 5.59 -8.80
N CYS A 168 -0.61 6.86 -8.88
CA CYS A 168 -0.99 7.75 -9.98
C CYS A 168 -0.53 7.19 -11.33
N SER A 169 0.71 6.73 -11.42
CA SER A 169 1.27 6.08 -12.61
C SER A 169 0.44 4.86 -13.03
N LEU A 170 0.17 3.94 -12.09
CA LEU A 170 -0.66 2.76 -12.31
C LEU A 170 -2.06 3.11 -12.84
N THR A 171 -2.64 4.20 -12.32
CA THR A 171 -3.98 4.67 -12.71
C THR A 171 -3.99 5.27 -14.10
N ILE A 172 -3.00 6.09 -14.44
CA ILE A 172 -2.84 6.68 -15.77
C ILE A 172 -2.64 5.57 -16.81
N ASP A 173 -1.81 4.57 -16.52
CA ASP A 173 -1.58 3.44 -17.41
C ASP A 173 -2.86 2.61 -17.63
N ALA A 174 -3.65 2.43 -16.57
CA ALA A 174 -4.96 1.77 -16.67
C ALA A 174 -5.96 2.58 -17.52
N LEU A 175 -6.02 3.90 -17.36
CA LEU A 175 -6.87 4.80 -18.15
C LEU A 175 -6.50 4.80 -19.63
N ARG A 176 -5.19 4.76 -19.93
CA ARG A 176 -4.67 4.66 -21.30
C ARG A 176 -4.94 3.31 -21.95
N GLY A 177 -5.45 2.33 -21.19
CA GLY A 177 -5.75 1.00 -21.70
C GLY A 177 -4.50 0.15 -21.94
N TYR A 178 -3.35 0.48 -21.34
CA TYR A 178 -2.13 -0.34 -21.46
C TYR A 178 -2.32 -1.77 -20.97
N TYR A 179 -3.30 -1.97 -20.08
CA TYR A 179 -3.66 -3.26 -19.50
C TYR A 179 -5.04 -3.75 -19.94
N ALA A 180 -5.69 -3.06 -20.88
CA ALA A 180 -6.90 -3.57 -21.52
C ALA A 180 -6.45 -4.49 -22.64
N ASP A 181 -6.86 -5.75 -22.55
CA ASP A 181 -6.51 -6.83 -23.46
C ASP A 181 -6.69 -6.37 -24.93
N LYS A 182 -5.59 -6.15 -25.65
CA LYS A 182 -5.62 -6.21 -27.11
C LYS A 182 -5.91 -7.67 -27.40
N ARG A 183 -7.19 -8.03 -27.57
CA ARG A 183 -7.54 -9.33 -28.14
C ARG A 183 -6.67 -9.50 -29.37
N VAL A 184 -5.74 -10.45 -29.31
CA VAL A 184 -5.14 -10.98 -30.53
C VAL A 184 -6.32 -11.60 -31.25
N GLU A 185 -6.86 -10.89 -32.23
CA GLU A 185 -7.78 -11.48 -33.19
C GLU A 185 -7.10 -12.74 -33.71
N LYS A 186 -7.69 -13.90 -33.41
CA LYS A 186 -7.38 -15.11 -34.16
C LYS A 186 -7.74 -14.77 -35.60
N VAL A 187 -6.72 -14.55 -36.43
CA VAL A 187 -6.87 -14.61 -37.88
C VAL A 187 -7.34 -16.04 -38.15
N SER A 188 -8.61 -16.13 -38.49
CA SER A 188 -9.30 -17.34 -38.95
C SER A 188 -8.69 -17.86 -40.24
#